data_AF-A0AAP8BCC0-F1
#
_entry.id   AF-A0AAP8BCC0-F1
#
_cell.length_a   1.000
_cell.length_b   1.000
_cell.length_c   1.000
_cell.angle_alpha   90.00
_cell.angle_beta   90.00
_cell.angle_gamma   90.00
#
_symmetry.space_group_name_H-M   'P 1'
#
loop_
_entity.id
_entity.type
_entity.pdbx_description
1 polymer ?
#
loop_
_entity_poly.entity_id
_entity_poly.type
_entity_poly.pdbx_seq_one_letter_code
_entity_poly.pdbx_strand_id
1 'polypeptide(L)' 'MEALNGMGNLSYEEIVKEFSPRITKCLRNTPMQEREDLEQEIKIKIYEKMDLIQNIKAPDFFEFVENN' A
#
# COMPACT_ATOMS: atom_id res chain seq x y z
N MET A 1 28.32 11.00 3.16
CA MET A 1 27.22 10.42 3.96
C MET A 1 25.97 11.16 3.55
N GLU A 2 25.43 10.81 2.38
CA GLU A 2 24.26 11.47 1.80
C GLU A 2 23.02 10.84 2.44
N ALA A 3 22.36 11.63 3.29
CA ALA A 3 21.09 11.25 3.88
C ALA A 3 20.01 11.23 2.79
N LEU A 4 19.38 10.06 2.62
CA LEU A 4 17.99 9.87 2.19
C LEU A 4 17.59 10.59 0.89
N ASN A 5 18.33 10.32 -0.19
CA ASN A 5 17.88 10.65 -1.53
C ASN A 5 16.89 9.56 -2.00
N GLY A 6 15.59 9.89 -1.98
CA GLY A 6 14.55 9.24 -2.76
C GLY A 6 13.89 8.01 -2.12
N MET A 7 12.62 8.15 -1.70
CA MET A 7 11.67 7.05 -1.85
C MET A 7 11.57 6.78 -3.36
N GLY A 8 12.46 5.94 -3.89
CA GLY A 8 12.29 5.38 -5.22
C GLY A 8 10.93 4.70 -5.28
N ASN A 9 10.23 4.83 -6.39
CA ASN A 9 8.93 4.19 -6.62
C ASN A 9 8.94 2.76 -6.05
N LEU A 10 8.17 2.53 -4.99
CA LEU A 10 8.07 1.20 -4.39
C LEU A 10 7.57 0.23 -5.45
N SER A 11 8.25 -0.90 -5.59
CA SER A 11 7.80 -1.97 -6.48
C SER A 11 6.45 -2.51 -6.02
N TYR A 12 5.74 -3.14 -6.95
CA TYR A 12 4.46 -3.77 -6.65
C TYR A 12 4.61 -4.80 -5.51
N GLU A 13 5.68 -5.59 -5.55
CA GLU A 13 5.99 -6.63 -4.57
C GLU A 13 6.24 -6.05 -3.18
N GLU A 14 6.92 -4.90 -3.09
CA GLU A 14 7.14 -4.20 -1.83
C GLU A 14 5.83 -3.68 -1.24
N ILE A 15 4.97 -3.09 -2.07
CA ILE A 15 3.65 -2.62 -1.63
C ILE A 15 2.81 -3.82 -1.16
N VAL A 16 2.72 -4.90 -1.93
CA VAL A 16 1.94 -6.09 -1.52
C VAL A 16 2.48 -6.67 -0.21
N LYS A 17 3.80 -6.67 -0.01
CA LYS A 17 4.42 -7.11 1.25
C LYS A 17 3.99 -6.23 2.43
N GLU A 18 4.00 -4.91 2.27
CA GLU A 18 3.52 -3.98 3.31
C GLU A 18 2.03 -4.15 3.63
N PHE A 19 1.21 -4.45 2.63
CA PHE A 19 -0.22 -4.68 2.81
C PHE A 19 -0.58 -6.11 3.28
N SER A 20 0.35 -7.06 3.20
CA SER A 20 0.12 -8.49 3.53
C SER A 20 -0.49 -8.73 4.92
N PRO A 21 -0.09 -8.03 6.01
CA PRO A 21 -0.74 -8.21 7.31
C PRO A 21 -2.24 -7.84 7.30
N ARG A 22 -2.61 -6.80 6.53
CA ARG A 22 -4.01 -6.37 6.38
C ARG A 22 -4.79 -7.32 5.49
N ILE A 23 -4.21 -7.74 4.36
CA ILE A 23 -4.79 -8.74 3.45
C ILE A 23 -5.12 -10.02 4.23
N THR A 24 -4.15 -10.54 4.99
CA THR A 24 -4.31 -11.75 5.80
C THR A 24 -5.45 -11.60 6.81
N LYS A 25 -5.57 -10.43 7.47
CA LYS A 25 -6.66 -10.15 8.41
C LYS A 25 -8.03 -10.18 7.72
N CYS A 26 -8.15 -9.63 6.52
CA CYS A 26 -9.40 -9.68 5.73
C CYS A 26 -9.74 -11.11 5.33
N LEU A 27 -8.78 -11.88 4.81
CA LEU A 27 -8.98 -13.27 4.37
C LEU A 27 -9.42 -14.20 5.51
N ARG A 28 -8.90 -13.99 6.73
CA ARG A 28 -9.32 -14.78 7.90
C ARG A 28 -10.81 -14.64 8.22
N ASN A 29 -11.40 -13.49 7.92
CA ASN A 29 -12.84 -13.23 8.11
C ASN A 29 -13.69 -13.65 6.91
N THR A 30 -13.06 -14.16 5.85
CA THR A 30 -13.72 -14.57 4.61
C THR A 30 -13.91 -16.10 4.61
N PRO A 31 -15.04 -16.60 4.09
CA PRO A 31 -15.24 -18.03 3.89
C PRO A 31 -14.14 -18.67 3.03
N MET A 32 -13.75 -19.91 3.33
CA MET A 32 -12.56 -20.54 2.75
C MET A 32 -12.59 -20.61 1.22
N GLN A 33 -13.76 -20.89 0.63
CA GLN A 33 -13.94 -21.00 -0.81
C GLN A 33 -13.75 -19.66 -1.57
N GLU A 34 -13.87 -18.52 -0.90
CA GLU A 34 -13.74 -17.19 -1.50
C GLU A 34 -12.39 -16.54 -1.23
N ARG A 35 -11.54 -17.15 -0.38
CA ARG A 35 -10.29 -16.54 0.07
C ARG A 35 -9.29 -16.33 -1.07
N GLU A 36 -9.13 -17.32 -1.93
CA GLU A 36 -8.17 -17.25 -3.03
C GLU A 36 -8.57 -16.16 -4.02
N ASP A 37 -9.84 -16.15 -4.43
CA ASP A 37 -10.40 -15.15 -5.33
C ASP A 37 -10.28 -13.74 -4.74
N LEU A 38 -10.67 -13.55 -3.48
CA LEU A 38 -10.58 -12.26 -2.81
C LEU A 38 -9.12 -11.79 -2.64
N GLU A 39 -8.19 -12.70 -2.35
CA GLU A 39 -6.77 -12.35 -2.27
C GLU A 39 -6.26 -11.80 -3.61
N GLN A 40 -6.61 -12.47 -4.70
CA GLN A 40 -6.23 -12.03 -6.04
C GLN A 40 -6.90 -10.70 -6.42
N GLU A 41 -8.17 -10.53 -6.11
CA GLU A 41 -8.87 -9.27 -6.35
C GLU A 41 -8.19 -8.10 -5.61
N ILE A 42 -7.83 -8.28 -4.33
CA ILE A 42 -7.13 -7.24 -3.56
C ILE A 42 -5.78 -6.90 -4.19
N LYS A 43 -5.01 -7.91 -4.62
CA LYS A 43 -3.72 -7.73 -5.31
C LYS A 43 -3.87 -6.94 -6.61
N ILE A 44 -4.86 -7.29 -7.44
CA ILE A 44 -5.18 -6.56 -8.68
C ILE A 44 -5.56 -5.10 -8.35
N LYS A 45 -6.37 -4.87 -7.31
CA LYS A 45 -6.74 -3.51 -6.88
C LYS A 45 -5.57 -2.67 -6.37
N ILE A 46 -4.60 -3.30 -5.71
CA ILE A 46 -3.36 -2.62 -5.32
C ILE A 46 -2.58 -2.22 -6.57
N TYR A 47 -2.44 -3.11 -7.54
CA TYR A 47 -1.76 -2.83 -8.81
C TYR A 47 -2.41 -1.67 -9.58
N GLU A 48 -3.73 -1.70 -9.76
CA GLU A 48 -4.50 -0.62 -10.41
C GLU A 48 -4.32 0.75 -9.73
N LYS A 49 -4.03 0.76 -8.42
CA LYS A 49 -3.88 1.97 -7.63
C LYS A 49 -2.43 2.35 -7.37
N MET A 50 -1.45 1.64 -7.93
CA MET A 50 -0.03 1.94 -7.71
C MET A 50 0.33 3.37 -8.08
N ASP A 51 -0.16 3.85 -9.22
CA ASP A 51 0.09 5.23 -9.66
C ASP A 51 -0.45 6.23 -8.63
N LEU A 52 -1.63 5.97 -8.05
CA LEU A 52 -2.18 6.83 -7.00
C LEU A 52 -1.35 6.74 -5.72
N ILE A 53 -0.95 5.52 -5.31
CA ILE A 53 -0.16 5.30 -4.09
C ILE A 53 1.21 5.99 -4.18
N GLN A 54 1.86 5.92 -5.34
CA GLN A 54 3.17 6.53 -5.57
C GLN A 54 3.10 8.05 -5.73
N ASN A 55 1.97 8.59 -6.20
CA ASN A 55 1.77 10.03 -6.40
C ASN A 55 0.97 10.70 -5.28
N ILE A 56 0.57 9.98 -4.24
CA ILE A 56 -0.04 10.57 -3.04
C ILE A 56 1.06 11.37 -2.32
N LYS A 57 0.98 12.70 -2.48
CA LYS A 57 1.75 13.64 -1.68
C LYS A 57 0.96 13.95 -0.41
N ALA A 58 1.13 13.13 0.62
CA ALA A 58 0.63 13.46 1.94
C ALA A 58 1.50 14.58 2.53
N PRO A 59 0.92 15.64 3.13
CA PRO A 59 1.72 16.65 3.81
C PRO A 59 2.47 16.00 4.95
N ASP A 60 3.76 16.30 5.06
CA ASP A 60 4.56 15.83 6.19
C ASP A 60 4.05 16.47 7.50
N PHE A 61 4.41 15.90 8.65
CA PHE A 61 3.92 16.36 9.95
C PHE A 61 4.12 17.88 10.14
N PHE A 62 5.26 18.42 9.70
CA PHE A 62 5.55 19.85 9.76
C PHE A 62 4.80 20.65 8.69
N GLU A 63 4.66 20.13 7.46
CA GLU A 63 3.84 20.76 6.41
C GLU A 63 2.36 20.83 6.81
N PHE A 64 1.88 19.87 7.60
CA PHE A 64 0.53 19.85 8.14
C PHE A 64 0.34 20.90 9.25
N VAL A 65 1.33 21.10 10.12
CA VAL A 65 1.29 22.06 11.24
C VAL A 65 1.47 23.51 10.74
N GLU A 66 2.28 23.76 9.72
CA GLU A 66 2.49 25.11 9.17
C GLU A 66 1.32 25.62 8.30
N ASN A 67 0.50 24.71 7.77
CA ASN A 67 -0.65 25.04 6.92
C ASN A 67 -2.00 25.07 7.67
N ASN A 68 -2.01 25.05 9.01
CA ASN A 68 -3.19 25.25 9.88
C ASN A 68 -2.96 26.42 10.84
#